data_AF-A0A0E3QCI4-F1
#
_entry.id   AF-A0A0E3QCI4-F1
#
_cell.length_a   1.000
_cell.length_b   1.000
_cell.length_c   1.000
_cell.angle_alpha   90.00
_cell.angle_beta   90.00
_cell.angle_gamma   90.00
#
_symmetry.space_group_name_H-M   'P 1'
#
loop_
_entity.id
_entity.type
_entity.pdbx_description
1 polymer ?
#
loop_
_entity_poly.entity_id
_entity_poly.type
_entity_poly.pdbx_seq_one_letter_code
_entity_poly.pdbx_strand_id
1 'polypeptide(L)'
;MYKTDEFVPHFSLFTIVSSGKNTGSYGFEKDAIARHMQFYINYFEEKLGHKLTVTLNVRNGYTDKIGFIDRIHCHLREIYPYTDFIMNVEETENSYYQGINFKITVEGIELVDGGFVDWTQKLLGNKKERLLISGTGIDLQLITGMLDKII
;
A
#
# COMPACT_ATOMS: atom_id res chain seq x y z
N MET A 1 2.80 -17.48 22.59
CA MET A 1 2.50 -18.22 21.35
C MET A 1 1.01 -18.48 21.32
N TYR A 2 0.23 -17.52 20.79
CA TYR A 2 -1.20 -17.70 20.62
C TYR A 2 -1.41 -18.68 19.47
N LYS A 3 -2.02 -19.82 19.79
CA LYS A 3 -2.36 -20.91 18.87
C LYS A 3 -3.89 -20.96 18.79
N THR A 4 -4.49 -19.92 18.23
CA THR A 4 -5.93 -19.91 17.96
C THR A 4 -6.18 -19.19 16.63
N ASP A 5 -6.67 -19.94 15.64
CA ASP A 5 -7.30 -19.40 14.41
C ASP A 5 -8.68 -18.80 14.73
N GLU A 6 -8.83 -18.14 15.89
CA GLU A 6 -10.07 -17.53 16.31
C GLU A 6 -10.22 -16.20 15.58
N PHE A 7 -11.09 -16.22 14.58
CA PHE A 7 -11.53 -15.04 13.85
C PHE A 7 -12.02 -13.99 14.85
N VAL A 8 -11.33 -12.86 14.97
CA VAL A 8 -11.81 -11.71 15.73
C VAL A 8 -12.81 -10.95 14.85
N PRO A 9 -14.13 -11.07 15.09
CA PRO A 9 -15.15 -10.43 14.24
C PRO A 9 -15.11 -8.89 14.35
N HIS A 10 -14.43 -8.39 15.39
CA HIS A 10 -14.12 -6.98 15.59
C HIS A 10 -12.61 -6.83 15.56
N PHE A 11 -12.11 -6.21 14.49
CA PHE A 11 -10.71 -5.84 14.35
C PHE A 11 -10.63 -4.32 14.15
N SER A 12 -9.60 -3.72 14.73
CA SER A 12 -9.26 -2.32 14.58
C SER A 12 -8.34 -2.15 13.38
N LEU A 13 -8.70 -1.21 12.51
CA LEU A 13 -7.95 -0.90 11.30
C LEU A 13 -7.49 0.55 11.37
N PHE A 14 -6.21 0.78 11.11
CA PHE A 14 -5.71 2.12 10.80
C PHE A 14 -5.64 2.27 9.28
N THR A 15 -6.23 3.34 8.75
CA THR A 15 -6.31 3.57 7.30
C THR A 15 -5.78 4.93 6.91
N ILE A 16 -5.25 5.00 5.69
CA ILE A 16 -4.79 6.24 5.07
C ILE A 16 -5.52 6.40 3.74
N VAL A 17 -5.98 7.61 3.48
CA VAL A 17 -6.67 7.96 2.24
C VAL A 17 -6.02 9.21 1.65
N SER A 18 -5.62 9.12 0.39
CA SER A 18 -5.18 10.26 -0.41
C SER A 18 -6.14 10.42 -1.59
N SER A 19 -6.80 11.56 -1.70
CA SER A 19 -7.67 11.91 -2.84
C SER A 19 -7.17 13.16 -3.54
N GLY A 20 -7.36 13.25 -4.85
CA GLY A 20 -6.98 14.42 -5.61
C GLY A 20 -7.35 14.28 -7.08
N LYS A 21 -6.75 15.12 -7.92
CA LYS A 21 -6.99 15.12 -9.37
C LYS A 21 -5.74 14.68 -10.12
N ASN A 22 -5.95 14.10 -11.29
CA ASN A 22 -4.91 13.81 -12.25
C ASN A 22 -4.15 15.10 -12.62
N THR A 23 -2.84 15.10 -12.36
CA THR A 23 -1.93 16.20 -12.68
C THR A 23 -1.10 15.94 -13.95
N GLY A 24 -1.35 14.83 -14.64
CA GLY A 24 -0.53 14.35 -15.75
C GLY A 24 0.71 13.60 -15.30
N SER A 25 1.29 12.79 -16.20
CA SER A 25 2.54 12.02 -15.99
C SER A 25 2.57 11.19 -14.69
N TYR A 26 1.41 10.71 -14.26
CA TYR A 26 1.20 9.98 -13.00
C TYR A 26 1.61 10.76 -11.74
N GLY A 27 1.57 12.10 -11.79
CA GLY A 27 2.07 12.95 -10.70
C GLY A 27 1.32 12.75 -9.39
N PHE A 28 -0.01 12.61 -9.44
CA PHE A 28 -0.81 12.27 -8.26
C PHE A 28 -0.43 10.89 -7.72
N GLU A 29 -0.35 9.89 -8.59
CA GLU A 29 -0.11 8.50 -8.22
C GLU A 29 1.25 8.37 -7.53
N LYS A 30 2.28 9.01 -8.09
CA LYS A 30 3.63 9.11 -7.53
C LYS A 30 3.65 9.78 -6.15
N ASP A 31 3.06 10.97 -6.03
CA ASP A 31 3.01 11.69 -4.75
C ASP A 31 2.25 10.91 -3.68
N ALA A 32 1.05 10.42 -4.02
CA ALA A 32 0.18 9.75 -3.07
C ALA A 32 0.81 8.47 -2.52
N ILE A 33 1.39 7.63 -3.39
CA ILE A 33 2.02 6.38 -2.95
C ILE A 33 3.31 6.66 -2.17
N ALA A 34 4.11 7.65 -2.58
CA ALA A 34 5.30 8.03 -1.82
C ALA A 34 4.96 8.50 -0.40
N ARG A 35 3.85 9.23 -0.20
CA ARG A 35 3.38 9.63 1.14
C ARG A 35 2.87 8.46 1.98
N HIS A 36 2.19 7.50 1.36
CA HIS A 36 1.77 6.26 2.05
C HIS A 36 2.99 5.44 2.47
N MET A 37 3.96 5.26 1.58
CA MET A 37 5.22 4.58 1.89
C MET A 37 5.98 5.29 3.01
N GLN A 38 6.07 6.62 2.97
CA GLN A 38 6.71 7.40 4.03
C GLN A 38 6.15 7.06 5.40
N PHE A 39 4.82 7.03 5.51
CA PHE A 39 4.17 6.72 6.77
C PHE A 39 4.55 5.32 7.26
N TYR A 40 4.42 4.30 6.42
CA TYR A 40 4.67 2.91 6.83
C TYR A 40 6.15 2.62 7.11
N ILE A 41 7.07 3.20 6.34
CA ILE A 41 8.52 3.13 6.59
C ILE A 41 8.84 3.77 7.94
N ASN A 42 8.38 5.00 8.18
CA ASN A 42 8.63 5.67 9.46
C ASN A 42 7.99 4.90 10.63
N TYR A 43 6.79 4.35 10.43
CA TYR A 43 6.08 3.62 11.47
C TYR A 43 6.76 2.28 11.82
N PHE A 44 6.99 1.40 10.83
CA PHE A 44 7.54 0.07 11.10
C PHE A 44 9.05 0.07 11.28
N GLU A 45 9.80 0.78 10.43
CA GLU A 45 11.27 0.77 10.50
C GLU A 45 11.79 1.73 11.56
N GLU A 46 11.42 3.02 11.49
CA GLU A 46 12.03 4.03 12.38
C GLU A 46 11.47 3.99 13.81
N LYS A 47 10.16 3.79 13.97
CA LYS A 47 9.52 3.81 15.31
C LYS A 47 9.48 2.45 15.98
N LEU A 48 9.22 1.39 15.24
CA LEU A 48 9.11 0.04 15.80
C LEU A 48 10.37 -0.81 15.59
N GLY A 49 11.32 -0.39 14.75
CA GLY A 49 12.58 -1.10 14.56
C GLY A 49 12.40 -2.47 13.91
N HIS A 50 11.45 -2.60 12.98
CA HIS A 50 11.22 -3.81 12.18
C HIS A 50 11.52 -3.54 10.71
N LYS A 51 12.09 -4.52 10.01
CA LYS A 51 12.35 -4.36 8.58
C LYS A 51 11.08 -4.63 7.79
N LEU A 52 10.85 -3.85 6.73
CA LEU A 52 9.76 -4.08 5.81
C LEU A 52 10.21 -4.41 4.38
N THR A 53 9.34 -5.12 3.67
CA THR A 53 9.42 -5.34 2.23
C THR A 53 8.09 -4.92 1.62
N VAL A 54 8.13 -4.17 0.52
CA VAL A 54 6.96 -3.69 -0.20
C VAL A 54 6.85 -4.45 -1.52
N THR A 55 5.73 -5.13 -1.74
CA THR A 55 5.42 -5.78 -3.01
C THR A 55 4.43 -4.94 -3.79
N LEU A 56 4.83 -4.45 -4.96
CA LEU A 56 3.98 -3.77 -5.93
C LEU A 56 3.43 -4.79 -6.93
N ASN A 57 2.12 -4.92 -7.00
CA ASN A 57 1.45 -5.88 -7.87
C ASN A 57 0.70 -5.16 -8.99
N VAL A 58 0.90 -5.60 -10.23
CA VAL A 58 0.19 -5.07 -11.41
C VAL A 58 -1.31 -5.40 -11.30
N ARG A 59 -2.14 -4.41 -11.65
CA ARG A 59 -3.60 -4.53 -11.74
C ARG A 59 -4.10 -3.91 -13.05
N ASN A 60 -5.30 -4.32 -13.45
CA ASN A 60 -6.03 -3.68 -14.55
C ASN A 60 -6.46 -2.25 -14.20
N GLY A 61 -6.83 -1.43 -15.20
CA GLY A 61 -7.36 -0.08 -14.98
C GLY A 61 -6.59 1.03 -15.68
N TYR A 62 -5.32 0.78 -16.04
CA TYR A 62 -4.50 1.68 -16.85
C TYR A 62 -4.17 1.02 -18.18
N THR A 63 -4.11 1.81 -19.26
CA THR A 63 -3.77 1.32 -20.61
C THR A 63 -2.32 0.83 -20.68
N ASP A 64 -1.39 1.60 -20.12
CA ASP A 64 0.04 1.25 -20.03
C ASP A 64 0.35 0.69 -18.62
N LYS A 65 -0.05 -0.56 -18.36
CA LYS A 65 0.12 -1.20 -17.04
C LYS A 65 1.60 -1.33 -16.65
N ILE A 66 2.41 -1.84 -17.58
CA ILE A 66 3.83 -2.13 -17.34
C ILE A 66 4.62 -0.83 -17.19
N GLY A 67 4.42 0.16 -18.06
CA GLY A 67 5.06 1.46 -17.89
C GLY A 67 4.57 2.19 -16.64
N PHE A 68 3.32 1.99 -16.22
CA PHE A 68 2.82 2.58 -14.98
C PHE A 68 3.53 2.03 -13.75
N ILE A 69 3.59 0.70 -13.58
CA ILE A 69 4.29 0.10 -12.44
C ILE A 69 5.78 0.42 -12.43
N ASP A 70 6.44 0.39 -13.60
CA ASP A 70 7.86 0.69 -13.72
C ASP A 70 8.18 2.13 -13.29
N ARG A 71 7.36 3.10 -13.73
CA ARG A 71 7.52 4.51 -13.33
C ARG A 71 7.27 4.75 -11.85
N ILE A 72 6.36 3.99 -11.23
CA ILE A 72 6.09 4.07 -9.79
C ILE A 72 7.24 3.42 -9.00
N HIS A 73 7.68 2.24 -9.42
CA HIS A 73 8.80 1.54 -8.80
C HIS A 73 10.09 2.36 -8.86
N CYS A 74 10.43 2.92 -10.03
CA CYS A 74 11.59 3.81 -10.18
C CYS A 74 11.50 5.03 -9.26
N HIS A 75 10.32 5.67 -9.19
CA HIS A 75 10.10 6.83 -8.33
C HIS A 75 10.25 6.50 -6.84
N LEU A 76 9.70 5.37 -6.38
CA LEU A 76 9.81 4.93 -5.00
C LEU A 76 11.25 4.57 -4.62
N ARG A 77 11.98 3.89 -5.50
CA ARG A 77 13.40 3.56 -5.28
C ARG A 77 14.32 4.77 -5.26
N GLU A 78 13.96 5.84 -5.97
CA GLU A 78 14.69 7.10 -5.93
C GLU A 78 14.54 7.79 -4.56
N ILE A 79 13.33 7.77 -3.99
CA ILE A 79 13.04 8.41 -2.69
C ILE A 79 13.49 7.53 -1.51
N TYR A 80 13.31 6.22 -1.61
CA TYR A 80 13.56 5.24 -0.54
C TYR A 80 14.55 4.16 -1.01
N PRO A 81 15.84 4.51 -1.22
CA PRO A 81 16.82 3.61 -1.83
C PRO A 81 17.18 2.38 -0.99
N TYR A 82 16.86 2.40 0.30
CA TYR A 82 17.17 1.32 1.26
C TYR A 82 15.98 0.41 1.55
N THR A 83 14.79 0.75 1.07
CA THR A 83 13.59 -0.07 1.23
C THR A 83 13.52 -1.11 0.12
N ASP A 84 13.17 -2.35 0.49
CA ASP A 84 13.07 -3.47 -0.45
C ASP A 84 11.73 -3.41 -1.21
N PHE A 85 11.77 -2.95 -2.46
CA PHE A 85 10.62 -2.94 -3.35
C PHE A 85 10.70 -4.10 -4.35
N ILE A 86 9.69 -4.96 -4.33
CA ILE A 86 9.53 -6.09 -5.24
C ILE A 86 8.41 -5.76 -6.23
N MET A 87 8.67 -5.94 -7.52
CA MET A 87 7.63 -5.88 -8.54
C MET A 87 7.10 -7.28 -8.85
N ASN A 88 5.80 -7.45 -8.73
CA ASN A 88 5.07 -8.59 -9.22
C ASN A 88 4.23 -8.18 -10.45
N VAL A 89 4.65 -8.64 -11.62
CA VAL A 89 4.01 -8.34 -12.90
C VAL A 89 3.00 -9.40 -13.34
N GLU A 90 2.79 -10.44 -12.54
CA GLU A 90 1.73 -11.42 -12.80
C GLU A 90 0.37 -10.75 -12.63
N GLU A 91 -0.40 -10.73 -13.72
CA GLU A 91 -1.75 -10.18 -13.69
C GLU A 91 -2.66 -11.11 -12.88
N THR A 92 -3.07 -10.68 -11.69
CA THR A 92 -4.15 -11.35 -10.96
C THR A 92 -5.48 -10.76 -11.36
N GLU A 93 -6.41 -11.62 -11.80
CA GLU A 93 -7.79 -11.24 -12.05
C GLU A 93 -8.51 -10.83 -10.75
N ASN A 94 -9.57 -10.04 -10.89
CA ASN A 94 -10.60 -9.86 -9.86
C ASN A 94 -10.20 -9.03 -8.62
N SER A 95 -9.82 -7.77 -8.83
CA SER A 95 -9.65 -6.78 -7.76
C SER A 95 -10.36 -5.47 -8.09
N TYR A 96 -10.83 -4.75 -7.06
CA TYR A 96 -11.34 -3.38 -7.16
C TYR A 96 -10.23 -2.34 -7.32
N TYR A 97 -8.96 -2.73 -7.15
CA TYR A 97 -7.80 -1.87 -7.36
C TYR A 97 -7.55 -1.59 -8.86
N GLN A 98 -6.96 -0.42 -9.13
CA GLN A 98 -6.70 0.12 -10.47
C GLN A 98 -5.20 0.34 -10.69
N GLY A 99 -4.61 -0.35 -11.65
CA GLY A 99 -3.19 -0.19 -12.04
C GLY A 99 -2.20 -0.85 -11.08
N ILE A 100 -2.20 -0.47 -9.80
CA ILE A 100 -1.30 -1.01 -8.78
C ILE A 100 -2.05 -1.25 -7.47
N ASN A 101 -1.80 -2.42 -6.91
CA ASN A 101 -2.02 -2.75 -5.50
C ASN A 101 -0.65 -3.00 -4.86
N PHE A 102 -0.44 -2.56 -3.63
CA PHE A 102 0.76 -2.83 -2.87
C PHE A 102 0.44 -3.54 -1.56
N LYS A 103 1.38 -4.38 -1.14
CA LYS A 103 1.36 -5.09 0.14
C LYS A 103 2.65 -4.80 0.88
N ILE A 104 2.58 -4.64 2.20
CA ILE A 104 3.77 -4.49 3.04
C ILE A 104 3.85 -5.67 4.00
N THR A 105 4.97 -6.36 3.90
CA THR A 105 5.35 -7.47 4.76
C THR A 105 6.39 -6.97 5.76
N VAL A 106 6.15 -7.19 7.04
CA VAL A 106 7.05 -6.81 8.14
C VAL A 106 7.46 -8.09 8.86
N GLU A 107 8.76 -8.38 8.91
CA GLU A 107 9.31 -9.61 9.52
C GLU A 107 8.59 -10.91 9.03
N GLY A 108 8.21 -10.94 7.75
CA GLY A 108 7.54 -12.11 7.14
C GLY A 108 6.01 -12.15 7.29
N ILE A 109 5.40 -11.16 7.95
CA ILE A 109 3.94 -11.07 8.14
C ILE A 109 3.39 -9.95 7.26
N GLU A 110 2.40 -10.26 6.42
CA GLU A 110 1.69 -9.25 5.62
C GLU A 110 0.75 -8.45 6.54
N LEU A 111 1.05 -7.16 6.75
CA LEU A 111 0.32 -6.30 7.68
C LEU A 111 -0.42 -5.15 7.02
N VAL A 112 -0.04 -4.80 5.78
CA VAL A 112 -0.62 -3.66 5.06
C VAL A 112 -1.08 -4.12 3.68
N ASP A 113 -2.28 -3.70 3.30
CA ASP A 113 -2.79 -3.78 1.94
C ASP A 113 -3.27 -2.40 1.49
N GLY A 114 -3.03 -2.06 0.24
CA GLY A 114 -3.43 -0.77 -0.32
C GLY A 114 -3.34 -0.72 -1.84
N GLY A 115 -3.88 0.34 -2.43
CA GLY A 115 -3.86 0.48 -3.88
C GLY A 115 -4.75 1.60 -4.38
N PHE A 116 -4.58 1.92 -5.66
CA PHE A 116 -5.41 2.94 -6.30
C PHE A 116 -6.79 2.37 -6.59
N VAL A 117 -7.82 3.21 -6.49
CA VAL A 117 -9.21 2.84 -6.79
C VAL A 117 -9.90 3.95 -7.57
N ASP A 118 -10.98 3.62 -8.29
CA ASP A 118 -11.74 4.57 -9.10
C ASP A 118 -12.99 5.12 -8.40
N TRP A 119 -13.12 4.92 -7.09
CA TRP A 119 -14.36 5.21 -6.37
C TRP A 119 -14.76 6.69 -6.44
N THR A 120 -13.81 7.62 -6.27
CA THR A 120 -14.11 9.06 -6.41
C THR A 120 -14.49 9.43 -7.85
N GLN A 121 -13.95 8.75 -8.86
CA GLN A 121 -14.33 8.97 -10.25
C GLN A 121 -15.79 8.56 -10.49
N LYS A 122 -16.21 7.43 -9.92
CA LYS A 122 -17.59 6.91 -10.00
C LYS A 122 -18.57 7.77 -9.20
N LEU A 123 -18.24 8.06 -7.94
CA LEU A 123 -19.13 8.79 -7.02
C LEU A 123 -19.34 10.25 -7.45
N LEU A 124 -18.31 10.90 -8.00
CA LEU A 124 -18.35 12.31 -8.40
C LEU A 124 -18.60 12.51 -9.90
N GLY A 125 -18.65 11.43 -10.69
CA GLY A 125 -18.82 11.50 -12.14
C GLY A 125 -17.65 12.20 -12.87
N ASN A 126 -16.45 12.23 -12.27
CA ASN A 126 -15.30 12.96 -12.81
C ASN A 126 -14.08 12.04 -13.04
N LYS A 127 -13.77 11.76 -14.31
CA LYS A 127 -12.62 10.91 -14.71
C LYS A 127 -11.24 11.46 -14.32
N LYS A 128 -11.16 12.74 -13.93
CA LYS A 128 -9.91 13.32 -13.41
C LYS A 128 -9.66 12.98 -11.95
N GLU A 129 -10.64 12.50 -11.20
CA GLU A 129 -10.44 12.15 -9.79
C GLU A 129 -9.46 10.98 -9.64
N ARG A 130 -8.73 10.98 -8.54
CA ARG A 130 -7.79 9.93 -8.16
C ARG A 130 -7.93 9.64 -6.67
N LEU A 131 -7.76 8.38 -6.32
CA LEU A 131 -7.89 7.92 -4.95
C LEU A 131 -6.89 6.78 -4.71
N LEU A 132 -6.12 6.91 -3.64
CA LEU A 132 -5.26 5.87 -3.09
C LEU A 132 -5.72 5.59 -1.66
N ILE A 133 -5.91 4.31 -1.36
CA ILE A 133 -6.26 3.84 -0.02
C ILE A 133 -5.23 2.83 0.46
N SER A 134 -5.04 2.76 1.78
CA SER A 134 -4.30 1.68 2.42
C SER A 134 -4.80 1.47 3.83
N GLY A 135 -4.57 0.28 4.36
CA GLY A 135 -4.96 -0.08 5.71
C GLY A 135 -4.03 -1.09 6.35
N THR A 136 -3.94 -1.05 7.68
CA THR A 136 -3.23 -2.04 8.48
C THR A 136 -4.02 -2.41 9.72
N GLY A 137 -4.06 -3.71 10.05
CA GLY A 137 -4.78 -4.22 11.22
C GLY A 137 -3.96 -4.00 12.49
N ILE A 138 -4.47 -3.23 13.44
CA ILE A 138 -3.77 -2.92 14.70
C ILE A 138 -3.75 -4.16 15.62
N ASP A 139 -4.85 -4.91 15.68
CA ASP A 139 -4.93 -6.12 16.49
C ASP A 139 -3.96 -7.19 15.96
N LEU A 140 -3.81 -7.30 14.64
CA LEU A 140 -2.84 -8.23 14.04
C LEU A 140 -1.41 -7.83 14.42
N GLN A 141 -1.08 -6.54 14.40
CA GLN A 141 0.22 -6.04 14.88
C GLN A 141 0.45 -6.37 16.36
N LEU A 142 -0.57 -6.25 17.22
CA LEU A 142 -0.47 -6.60 18.63
C LEU A 142 -0.23 -8.11 18.82
N ILE A 143 -1.04 -8.94 18.19
CA ILE A 143 -0.97 -10.41 18.31
C ILE A 143 0.36 -10.96 17.78
N THR A 144 0.93 -10.29 16.79
CA THR A 144 2.22 -10.66 16.18
C THR A 144 3.43 -10.05 16.89
N GLY A 145 3.22 -9.31 17.98
CA GLY A 145 4.30 -8.71 18.79
C GLY A 145 4.99 -7.52 18.13
N MET A 146 4.40 -6.95 17.06
CA MET A 146 4.97 -5.80 16.36
C MET A 146 5.01 -4.55 17.24
N LEU A 147 4.09 -4.45 18.20
CA LEU A 147 3.97 -3.32 19.12
C LEU A 147 4.76 -3.49 20.42
N ASP A 148 5.37 -4.66 20.66
CA ASP A 148 6.05 -4.97 21.93
C ASP A 148 7.39 -4.22 22.08
N LYS A 149 7.90 -3.63 20.98
CA LYS A 149 9.19 -2.92 20.93
C LYS A 149 9.15 -1.45 21.38
N ILE A 150 8.03 -0.94 21.89
CA ILE A 150 7.97 0.43 22.40
C ILE A 150 8.68 0.47 23.78
N ILE A 151 9.98 0.76 23.77
CA ILE A 151 10.79 1.10 24.95
C ILE A 151 11.13 2.58 24.91
#